data_AF-A0A1F3S2N5-F1
#
_entry.id   AF-A0A1F3S2N5-F1
#
_cell.length_a   1.000
_cell.length_b   1.000
_cell.length_c   1.000
_cell.angle_alpha   90.00
_cell.angle_beta   90.00
_cell.angle_gamma   90.00
#
_symmetry.space_group_name_H-M   'P 1'
#
loop_
_entity.id
_entity.type
_entity.pdbx_description
1 polymer ?
#
loop_
_entity_poly.entity_id
_entity_poly.type
_entity_poly.pdbx_seq_one_letter_code
_entity_poly.pdbx_strand_id
1 'polypeptide(L)'
;MDNPVDHIIDLGLVNYVKHPSNPDYMVYRFADQLRADSFAEALQEAGIEFERDEEIKRTVTYHLFGIHKNDYKKTVRINFMVEAKHKKPLIPFKAFRYFFLLIMAGVVTLAIIGYCKQQEILALHNDSTLPVNNNEQVE
;
A
#
# COMPACT_ATOMS: atom_id res chain seq x y z
N MET A 1 27.55 5.91 -3.92
CA MET A 1 26.43 5.96 -2.97
C MET A 1 25.20 6.29 -3.79
N ASP A 2 24.56 5.25 -4.31
CA ASP A 2 23.43 5.40 -5.23
C ASP A 2 22.25 5.96 -4.45
N ASN A 3 21.81 7.16 -4.83
CA ASN A 3 20.70 7.81 -4.17
C ASN A 3 19.42 7.18 -4.76
N PRO A 4 18.44 6.72 -3.97
CA PRO A 4 17.24 6.00 -4.46
C PRO A 4 16.29 6.86 -5.32
N VAL A 5 16.76 7.99 -5.83
CA VAL A 5 16.03 8.98 -6.62
C VAL A 5 16.73 9.21 -7.99
N ASP A 6 17.71 8.39 -8.36
CA ASP A 6 18.40 8.44 -9.67
C ASP A 6 17.59 7.79 -10.81
N HIS A 7 16.29 8.03 -10.83
CA HIS A 7 15.43 7.63 -11.95
C HIS A 7 15.24 8.83 -12.87
N ILE A 8 15.96 8.82 -14.00
CA ILE A 8 15.83 9.81 -15.09
C ILE A 8 14.39 9.81 -15.66
N ILE A 9 13.67 8.70 -15.45
CA ILE A 9 12.30 8.48 -15.95
C ILE A 9 11.32 8.67 -14.80
N ASP A 10 10.54 9.74 -14.89
CA ASP A 10 9.40 9.97 -14.03
C ASP A 10 8.20 9.15 -14.51
N LEU A 11 8.02 7.98 -13.91
CA LEU A 11 6.91 7.07 -14.20
C LEU A 11 5.57 7.55 -13.59
N GLY A 12 5.54 8.70 -12.89
CA GLY A 12 4.34 9.22 -12.25
C GLY A 12 3.86 8.41 -11.04
N LEU A 13 4.64 7.41 -10.60
CA LEU A 13 4.32 6.57 -9.44
C LEU A 13 4.46 7.34 -8.12
N VAL A 14 5.34 8.33 -8.10
CA VAL A 14 5.60 9.20 -6.97
C VAL A 14 5.31 10.65 -7.33
N ASN A 15 4.96 11.42 -6.32
CA ASN A 15 4.64 12.83 -6.44
C ASN A 15 5.87 13.73 -6.18
N TYR A 16 7.08 13.21 -6.29
CA TYR A 16 8.30 13.99 -6.15
C TYR A 16 9.36 13.55 -7.16
N VAL A 17 10.15 14.51 -7.62
CA VAL A 17 11.23 14.31 -8.59
C VAL A 17 12.43 15.18 -8.23
N LYS A 18 13.60 14.89 -8.80
CA LYS A 18 14.74 15.82 -8.72
C LYS A 18 14.45 17.05 -9.58
N HIS A 19 14.89 18.22 -9.13
CA HIS A 19 14.75 19.42 -9.93
C HIS A 19 15.60 19.31 -11.22
N PRO A 20 15.04 19.60 -12.40
CA PRO A 20 15.71 19.36 -13.70
C PRO A 20 17.00 20.18 -13.87
N SER A 21 17.02 21.41 -13.34
CA SER A 21 18.16 22.31 -13.46
C SER A 21 19.12 22.29 -12.27
N ASN A 22 18.71 21.74 -11.11
CA ASN A 22 19.50 21.80 -9.88
C ASN A 22 19.34 20.51 -9.05
N PRO A 23 20.31 19.58 -9.09
CA PRO A 23 20.17 18.27 -8.45
C PRO A 23 20.15 18.30 -6.91
N ASP A 24 20.47 19.44 -6.29
CA ASP A 24 20.44 19.62 -4.84
C ASP A 24 19.03 19.88 -4.30
N TYR A 25 18.06 20.11 -5.19
CA TYR A 25 16.66 20.32 -4.84
C TYR A 25 15.77 19.20 -5.32
N MET A 26 14.75 18.93 -4.52
CA MET A 26 13.67 18.00 -4.82
C MET A 26 12.36 18.76 -4.93
N VAL A 27 11.60 18.42 -5.97
CA VAL A 27 10.33 19.06 -6.27
C VAL A 27 9.21 18.08 -5.97
N TYR A 28 8.36 18.42 -5.02
CA TYR A 28 7.10 17.73 -4.76
C TYR A 28 5.99 18.41 -5.56
N ARG A 29 5.05 17.62 -6.09
CA ARG A 29 3.93 18.10 -6.91
C ARG A 29 2.60 17.60 -6.36
N PHE A 30 1.63 18.48 -6.23
CA PHE A 30 0.29 18.14 -5.77
C PHE A 30 -0.76 18.72 -6.72
N ALA A 31 -1.68 17.89 -7.21
CA ALA A 31 -2.80 18.35 -8.04
C ALA A 31 -4.01 18.81 -7.20
N ASP A 32 -4.00 18.53 -5.90
CA ASP A 32 -5.07 18.84 -4.96
C ASP A 32 -4.57 19.87 -3.95
N GLN A 33 -5.22 21.03 -3.90
CA GLN A 33 -4.92 22.15 -3.01
C GLN A 33 -4.91 21.72 -1.54
N LEU A 34 -5.89 20.92 -1.11
CA LEU A 34 -6.01 20.52 0.31
C LEU A 34 -4.81 19.67 0.76
N ARG A 35 -4.34 18.79 -0.12
CA ARG A 35 -3.12 18.00 0.09
C ARG A 35 -1.88 18.88 0.11
N ALA A 36 -1.79 19.84 -0.82
CA ALA A 36 -0.68 20.78 -0.88
C ALA A 36 -0.58 21.62 0.40
N ASP A 37 -1.70 22.13 0.90
CA ASP A 37 -1.74 22.96 2.11
C ASP A 37 -1.40 22.15 3.37
N SER A 38 -1.90 20.91 3.47
CA SER A 38 -1.53 19.98 4.55
C SER A 38 -0.04 19.62 4.54
N PHE A 39 0.58 19.56 3.35
CA PHE A 39 2.01 19.35 3.22
C PHE A 39 2.80 20.58 3.66
N ALA A 40 2.37 21.78 3.24
CA ALA A 40 2.99 23.04 3.66
C ALA A 40 2.94 23.22 5.18
N GLU A 41 1.80 22.95 5.82
CA GLU A 41 1.65 22.99 7.29
C GLU A 41 2.62 22.02 7.97
N ALA A 42 2.70 20.77 7.50
CA ALA A 42 3.59 19.77 8.08
C ALA A 42 5.09 20.11 7.88
N LEU A 43 5.46 20.82 6.80
CA LEU A 43 6.82 21.32 6.61
C LEU A 43 7.15 22.45 7.59
N GLN A 44 6.20 23.38 7.80
CA GLN A 44 6.35 24.47 8.77
C GLN A 44 6.49 23.94 10.20
N GLU A 45 5.65 22.97 10.60
CA GLU A 45 5.75 22.31 11.90
C GLU A 45 7.11 21.61 12.10
N ALA A 46 7.68 21.07 11.02
CA ALA A 46 8.98 20.40 11.04
C ALA A 46 10.17 21.37 10.97
N GLY A 47 9.93 22.68 10.80
CA GLY A 47 10.98 23.69 10.64
C GLY A 47 11.81 23.52 9.36
N ILE A 48 11.21 23.00 8.29
CA ILE A 48 11.90 22.74 7.02
C ILE A 48 11.64 23.93 6.08
N GLU A 49 12.71 24.53 5.56
CA GLU A 49 12.62 25.57 4.54
C GLU A 49 12.20 24.98 3.20
N PHE A 50 11.24 25.64 2.54
CA PHE A 50 10.74 25.22 1.24
C PHE A 50 10.38 26.42 0.38
N GLU A 51 10.46 26.23 -0.94
CA GLU A 51 9.95 27.15 -1.95
C GLU A 51 8.62 26.62 -2.48
N ARG A 52 7.62 27.49 -2.68
CA ARG A 52 6.32 27.12 -3.23
C ARG A 52 6.11 27.82 -4.57
N ASP A 53 5.65 27.08 -5.56
CA ASP A 53 5.29 27.61 -6.88
C ASP A 53 4.03 26.90 -7.41
N GLU A 54 3.44 27.43 -8.47
CA GLU A 54 2.25 26.87 -9.11
C GLU A 54 2.45 26.75 -10.63
N GLU A 55 2.29 25.54 -11.16
CA GLU A 55 2.38 25.28 -12.59
C GLU A 55 1.01 24.86 -13.13
N ILE A 56 0.48 25.64 -14.08
CA ILE A 56 -0.76 25.30 -14.78
C ILE A 56 -0.39 24.42 -15.98
N LYS A 57 -0.75 23.13 -15.90
CA LYS A 57 -0.49 22.18 -16.99
C LYS A 57 -1.79 21.65 -17.57
N ARG A 58 -2.07 22.06 -18.82
CA ARG A 58 -3.29 21.75 -19.58
C ARG A 58 -4.58 22.21 -18.88
N THR A 59 -5.07 21.41 -17.93
CA THR A 59 -6.36 21.60 -17.23
C THR A 59 -6.22 21.44 -15.71
N VAL A 60 -5.02 21.11 -15.22
CA VAL A 60 -4.76 20.88 -13.79
C VAL A 60 -3.68 21.84 -13.32
N THR A 61 -3.96 22.55 -12.23
CA THR A 61 -2.96 23.34 -11.50
C THR A 61 -2.20 22.41 -10.57
N TYR A 62 -0.88 22.38 -10.71
CA TYR A 62 0.01 21.66 -9.82
C TYR A 62 0.65 22.65 -8.85
N HIS A 63 0.52 22.36 -7.55
CA HIS A 63 1.27 23.05 -6.50
C HIS A 63 2.61 22.36 -6.33
N LEU A 64 3.67 23.12 -6.54
CA LEU A 64 5.05 22.65 -6.51
C LEU A 64 5.71 23.10 -5.21
N PHE A 65 6.53 22.22 -4.63
CA PHE A 65 7.34 22.52 -3.46
C PHE A 65 8.79 22.12 -3.72
N GLY A 66 9.68 23.11 -3.77
CA GLY A 66 11.13 22.91 -3.87
C GLY A 66 11.74 22.78 -2.48
N ILE A 67 12.41 21.66 -2.19
CA ILE A 67 13.05 21.40 -0.90
C ILE A 67 14.46 20.90 -1.10
N HIS A 68 15.38 21.35 -0.24
CA HIS A 68 16.77 20.91 -0.28
C HIS A 68 16.89 19.41 0.03
N LYS A 69 17.74 18.71 -0.73
CA LYS A 69 17.94 17.25 -0.67
C LYS A 69 18.37 16.74 0.72
N ASN A 70 19.01 17.57 1.54
CA ASN A 70 19.42 17.18 2.91
C ASN A 70 18.23 16.76 3.78
N ASP A 71 17.06 17.37 3.60
CA ASP A 71 15.85 17.05 4.35
C ASP A 71 14.94 16.04 3.63
N TYR A 72 15.43 15.42 2.55
CA TYR A 72 14.69 14.42 1.77
C TYR A 72 14.05 13.32 2.64
N LYS A 73 14.82 12.74 3.57
CA LYS A 73 14.31 11.64 4.42
C LYS A 73 13.12 12.06 5.28
N LYS A 74 13.14 13.30 5.79
CA LYS A 74 12.06 13.84 6.62
C LYS A 74 10.85 14.19 5.76
N THR A 75 11.08 14.89 4.66
CA THR A 75 10.03 15.37 3.74
C THR A 75 9.29 14.23 3.06
N VAL A 76 9.96 13.13 2.69
CA VAL A 76 9.29 11.92 2.17
C VAL A 76 8.37 11.31 3.20
N ARG A 77 8.80 11.23 4.46
CA ARG A 77 7.96 10.69 5.54
C ARG A 77 6.73 11.58 5.74
N ILE A 78 6.90 12.89 5.76
CA ILE A 78 5.81 13.86 5.85
C ILE A 78 4.85 13.67 4.68
N ASN A 79 5.37 13.57 3.46
CA ASN A 79 4.59 13.35 2.25
C ASN A 79 3.73 12.08 2.36
N PHE A 80 4.31 10.95 2.78
CA PHE A 80 3.53 9.72 2.98
C PHE A 80 2.45 9.84 4.06
N MET A 81 2.69 10.61 5.13
CA MET A 81 1.68 10.86 6.16
C MET A 81 0.53 11.73 5.63
N VAL A 82 0.84 12.76 4.84
CA VAL A 82 -0.17 13.60 4.18
C VAL A 82 -0.98 12.77 3.17
N GLU A 83 -0.33 11.93 2.38
CA GLU A 83 -1.00 10.96 1.50
C GLU A 83 -1.95 10.05 2.27
N ALA A 84 -1.50 9.50 3.41
CA ALA A 84 -2.32 8.62 4.22
C ALA A 84 -3.55 9.33 4.80
N LYS A 85 -3.42 10.59 5.22
CA LYS A 85 -4.54 11.41 5.73
C LYS A 85 -5.61 11.67 4.66
N HIS A 86 -5.21 11.86 3.40
CA HIS A 86 -6.12 12.24 2.31
C HIS A 86 -6.57 11.06 1.44
N LYS A 87 -6.03 9.86 1.66
CA LYS A 87 -6.43 8.67 0.92
C LYS A 87 -7.88 8.32 1.21
N LYS A 88 -8.67 8.21 0.15
CA LYS A 88 -10.00 7.61 0.22
C LYS A 88 -9.86 6.14 0.62
N PRO A 89 -10.71 5.64 1.53
CA PRO A 89 -10.71 4.22 1.83
C PRO A 89 -11.07 3.41 0.58
N LEU A 90 -10.46 2.24 0.41
CA LEU A 90 -10.66 1.37 -0.76
C LEU A 90 -12.14 1.02 -0.98
N ILE A 91 -12.90 0.84 0.10
CA ILE A 91 -14.35 0.64 0.08
C ILE A 91 -15.01 1.82 0.80
N PRO A 92 -15.61 2.79 0.08
CA PRO A 92 -16.20 3.98 0.70
C PRO A 92 -17.43 3.65 1.56
N PHE A 93 -18.23 2.66 1.14
CA PHE A 93 -19.44 2.25 1.87
C PHE A 93 -19.12 1.38 3.08
N LYS A 94 -19.40 1.91 4.29
CA LYS A 94 -19.15 1.21 5.56
C LYS A 94 -19.85 -0.15 5.63
N ALA A 95 -21.11 -0.22 5.21
CA ALA A 95 -21.88 -1.47 5.22
C ALA A 95 -21.28 -2.52 4.29
N PHE A 96 -20.95 -2.13 3.05
CA PHE A 96 -20.35 -3.04 2.07
C PHE A 96 -18.97 -3.54 2.51
N ARG A 97 -18.18 -2.69 3.20
CA ARG A 97 -16.88 -3.08 3.75
C ARG A 97 -16.99 -4.25 4.74
N TYR A 98 -17.93 -4.16 5.68
CA TYR A 98 -18.15 -5.24 6.66
C TYR A 98 -18.82 -6.47 6.03
N PHE A 99 -19.73 -6.27 5.09
CA PHE A 99 -20.34 -7.36 4.34
C PHE A 99 -19.30 -8.21 3.61
N PHE A 100 -18.37 -7.57 2.89
CA PHE A 100 -17.29 -8.27 2.20
C PHE A 100 -16.36 -9.02 3.17
N LEU A 101 -16.04 -8.39 4.30
CA LEU A 101 -15.23 -9.01 5.36
C LEU A 101 -15.90 -10.26 5.92
N LEU A 102 -17.21 -10.21 6.17
CA LEU A 102 -17.98 -11.35 6.66
C LEU A 102 -18.04 -12.50 5.64
N ILE A 103 -18.23 -12.21 4.35
CA ILE A 103 -18.20 -13.24 3.31
C ILE A 103 -16.83 -13.94 3.28
N MET A 104 -15.74 -13.18 3.28
CA MET A 104 -14.40 -13.75 3.24
C MET A 104 -14.09 -14.59 4.48
N ALA A 105 -14.46 -14.10 5.66
CA ALA A 105 -14.37 -14.88 6.89
C ALA A 105 -15.21 -16.18 6.79
N GLY A 106 -16.42 -16.08 6.25
CA GLY A 106 -17.31 -17.23 6.00
C GLY A 106 -16.66 -18.29 5.10
N VAL A 107 -16.12 -17.90 3.96
CA VAL A 107 -15.43 -18.82 3.03
C VAL A 107 -14.25 -19.50 3.70
N VAL A 108 -13.43 -18.76 4.46
CA VAL A 108 -12.29 -19.32 5.19
C VAL A 108 -12.76 -20.33 6.25
N THR A 109 -13.80 -20.00 7.02
CA THR A 109 -14.36 -20.95 8.01
C THR A 109 -14.92 -22.20 7.35
N LEU A 110 -15.60 -22.07 6.20
CA LEU A 110 -16.14 -23.20 5.46
C LEU A 110 -15.01 -24.10 4.93
N ALA A 111 -13.91 -23.50 4.45
CA ALA A 111 -12.73 -24.23 3.99
C ALA A 111 -12.07 -25.01 5.12
N ILE A 112 -11.94 -24.41 6.32
CA ILE A 112 -11.37 -25.09 7.50
C ILE A 112 -12.26 -26.27 7.91
N ILE A 113 -13.58 -26.07 8.01
CA ILE A 113 -14.53 -27.14 8.36
C ILE A 113 -14.48 -28.27 7.32
N GLY A 114 -14.47 -27.92 6.03
CA GLY A 114 -14.37 -28.88 4.94
C GLY A 114 -13.08 -29.70 5.01
N TYR A 115 -11.95 -29.05 5.31
CA TYR A 115 -10.67 -29.73 5.51
C TYR A 115 -10.71 -30.70 6.69
N CYS A 116 -11.20 -30.28 7.85
CA CYS A 116 -11.30 -31.15 9.03
C CYS A 116 -12.18 -32.38 8.78
N LYS A 117 -13.36 -32.20 8.15
CA LYS A 117 -14.25 -33.31 7.80
C LYS A 117 -13.63 -34.28 6.79
N GLN A 118 -12.89 -33.76 5.80
CA GLN A 118 -12.20 -34.61 4.83
C GLN A 118 -11.13 -35.48 5.50
N GLN A 119 -10.37 -34.93 6.46
CA GLN A 119 -9.35 -35.68 7.19
C GLN A 119 -9.95 -36.83 8.01
N GLU A 120 -11.10 -36.60 8.66
CA GLU A 120 -11.80 -37.63 9.43
C GLU A 120 -12.26 -38.81 8.55
N ILE A 121 -12.82 -38.51 7.37
CA ILE A 121 -13.24 -39.55 6.41
C ILE A 121 -12.05 -40.38 5.93
N LEU A 122 -10.91 -39.74 5.65
CA LEU A 122 -9.69 -40.43 5.23
C LEU A 122 -9.14 -41.33 6.34
N ALA A 123 -9.19 -40.89 7.61
CA ALA A 123 -8.77 -41.69 8.75
C ALA A 123 -9.64 -42.96 8.91
N LEU A 124 -10.96 -42.82 8.83
CA LEU A 124 -11.90 -43.95 8.90
C LEU A 124 -11.68 -44.99 7.80
N HIS A 125 -11.40 -44.52 6.57
CA HIS A 125 -11.13 -45.43 5.45
C HIS A 125 -9.81 -46.19 5.62
N ASN A 126 -8.77 -45.52 6.14
CA ASN A 126 -7.48 -46.15 6.44
C ASN A 126 -7.63 -47.25 7.51
N ASP A 127 -8.34 -46.97 8.62
CA ASP A 127 -8.58 -47.98 9.67
C ASP A 127 -9.40 -49.18 9.17
N SER A 128 -10.35 -48.95 8.26
CA SER A 128 -11.20 -50.01 7.68
C SER A 128 -10.48 -50.91 6.67
N THR A 129 -9.33 -50.48 6.14
CA THR A 129 -8.53 -51.25 5.17
C THR A 129 -7.45 -52.10 5.83
N LEU A 130 -7.09 -51.83 7.08
CA LEU A 130 -6.11 -52.60 7.86
C LEU A 130 -6.54 -54.02 8.33
N PRO A 131 -7.82 -54.37 8.57
CA PRO A 131 -8.18 -55.72 9.02
C PRO A 131 -8.32 -56.76 7.89
N VAL A 132 -8.34 -56.35 6.61
CA VAL A 132 -8.61 -57.27 5.48
C VAL A 132 -7.34 -57.97 4.98
N ASN A 133 -6.16 -57.35 5.11
CA ASN A 133 -4.92 -57.89 4.53
C ASN A 133 -4.18 -58.93 5.42
N ASN A 134 -4.71 -59.25 6.61
CA ASN A 134 -4.08 -60.21 7.52
C ASN A 134 -4.64 -61.65 7.39
N ASN A 135 -5.62 -61.88 6.51
CA ASN A 135 -6.27 -63.19 6.36
C ASN A 135 -6.01 -63.87 5.00
N GLU A 136 -5.14 -63.34 4.13
CA GLU A 136 -4.81 -63.95 2.82
C GLU A 136 -3.34 -64.44 2.71
N GLN A 137 -2.65 -64.67 3.83
CA GLN A 137 -1.27 -65.20 3.84
C GLN A 137 -1.12 -66.48 4.68
N VAL A 138 -2.17 -67.32 4.73
CA VAL A 138 -2.08 -68.71 5.21
C VAL A 138 -2.97 -69.61 4.37
N GLU A 139 -2.51 -69.98 3.18
CA GLU A 139 -2.70 -71.34 2.60
C GLU A 139 -1.68 -71.58 1.48
#